data_AF-A0A7T8JUD5-F1
#
_entry.id   AF-A0A7T8JUD5-F1
#
_cell.length_a   1.000
_cell.length_b   1.000
_cell.length_c   1.000
_cell.angle_alpha   90.00
_cell.angle_beta   90.00
_cell.angle_gamma   90.00
#
_symmetry.space_group_name_H-M   'P 1'
#
loop_
_entity.id
_entity.type
_entity.pdbx_description
1 polymer ?
#
loop_
_entity_poly.entity_id
_entity_poly.type
_entity_poly.pdbx_seq_one_letter_code
_entity_poly.pdbx_strand_id
1 'polypeptide(L)' 'MRLLLVGKLKREVCSTHHSNVASLKASIKSEMNKLDPAEVSTACEKFRRRLEDILEAEGGHIE' A
#
# COMPACT_ATOMS: atom_id res chain seq x y z
N MET A 1 -5.86 -3.82 -8.59
CA MET A 1 -5.90 -2.81 -7.50
C MET A 1 -4.65 -2.94 -6.63
N ARG A 2 -3.64 -2.09 -6.83
CA ARG A 2 -2.46 -2.04 -5.94
C ARG A 2 -2.70 -0.89 -4.97
N LEU A 3 -2.96 -1.19 -3.69
CA LEU A 3 -2.99 -0.16 -2.65
C LEU A 3 -1.68 0.63 -2.74
N LEU A 4 -1.77 1.96 -2.90
CA LEU A 4 -0.62 2.81 -3.21
C LEU A 4 0.55 2.60 -2.22
N LEU A 5 0.20 2.39 -0.94
CA LEU A 5 1.14 2.06 0.13
C LEU A 5 1.83 0.70 -0.07
N VAL A 6 1.07 -0.34 -0.44
CA VAL A 6 1.64 -1.68 -0.74
C VAL A 6 2.55 -1.62 -1.96
N GLY A 7 2.19 -0.81 -2.96
CA GLY A 7 3.03 -0.55 -4.12
C GLY A 7 4.36 0.11 -3.75
N LYS A 8 4.32 1.16 -2.90
CA LYS A 8 5.51 1.85 -2.37
C LYS A 8 6.38 0.92 -1.54
N LEU A 9 5.79 0.25 -0.55
CA LEU A 9 6.48 -0.71 0.32
C LEU A 9 7.17 -1.82 -0.47
N LYS A 10 6.48 -2.39 -1.46
CA LYS A 10 7.05 -3.41 -2.34
C LYS A 10 8.27 -2.88 -3.11
N ARG A 11 8.21 -1.66 -3.64
CA ARG A 11 9.34 -1.07 -4.37
C ARG A 11 10.56 -0.91 -3.48
N GLU A 12 10.39 -0.35 -2.28
CA GLU A 12 11.50 -0.12 -1.34
C GLU A 12 12.07 -1.41 -0.77
N VAL A 13 11.23 -2.36 -0.39
CA VAL A 13 11.71 -3.64 0.16
C VAL A 13 12.38 -4.48 -0.93
N CYS A 14 11.84 -4.50 -2.15
CA CYS A 14 12.41 -5.30 -3.24
C CYS A 14 13.60 -4.61 -3.94
N SER A 15 13.92 -3.35 -3.64
CA SER A 15 15.12 -2.69 -4.18
C SER A 15 16.41 -3.14 -3.46
N THR A 16 16.29 -3.85 -2.35
CA THR A 16 17.39 -4.36 -1.54
C THR A 16 17.42 -5.89 -1.54
N HIS A 17 18.63 -6.46 -1.49
CA HIS A 17 18.81 -7.90 -1.36
C HIS A 17 18.62 -8.35 0.09
N HIS A 18 17.92 -9.48 0.30
CA HIS A 18 17.67 -10.07 1.61
C HIS A 18 18.29 -11.48 1.67
N SER A 19 19.17 -11.72 2.64
CA SER A 19 19.85 -13.02 2.78
C SER A 19 18.95 -14.15 3.28
N ASN A 20 17.84 -13.81 3.94
CA ASN A 20 16.86 -14.76 4.44
C ASN A 20 15.51 -14.08 4.73
N VAL A 21 14.50 -14.90 5.06
CA VAL A 21 13.14 -14.44 5.36
C VAL A 21 13.08 -13.51 6.58
N ALA A 22 13.97 -13.69 7.57
CA ALA A 22 13.99 -12.82 8.75
C ALA A 22 14.46 -11.40 8.39
N SER A 23 15.51 -11.27 7.56
CA SER A 23 15.97 -10.01 7.00
C SER A 23 14.85 -9.31 6.22
N LEU A 24 14.17 -10.05 5.35
CA LEU A 24 13.04 -9.52 4.59
C LEU A 24 11.93 -8.97 5.51
N LYS A 25 11.55 -9.73 6.56
CA LYS A 25 10.55 -9.29 7.54
C LYS A 25 10.99 -8.02 8.28
N ALA A 26 12.27 -7.91 8.62
CA ALA A 26 12.82 -6.74 9.28
C ALA A 26 12.76 -5.51 8.37
N SER A 27 13.13 -5.65 7.09
CA SER A 27 13.04 -4.57 6.11
C SER A 27 11.60 -4.13 5.86
N ILE A 28 10.65 -5.07 5.74
CA ILE A 28 9.21 -4.74 5.64
C ILE A 28 8.77 -3.89 6.84
N LYS A 29 9.10 -4.31 8.07
CA LYS A 29 8.75 -3.54 9.27
C LYS A 29 9.40 -2.16 9.31
N SER A 30 10.68 -2.07 8.93
CA SER A 30 11.40 -0.80 8.89
C SER A 30 10.76 0.17 7.91
N GLU A 31 10.46 -0.27 6.68
CA GLU A 31 9.81 0.57 5.68
C GLU A 31 8.37 0.94 6.05
N MET A 32 7.63 0.04 6.72
CA MET A 32 6.30 0.37 7.26
C MET A 32 6.37 1.46 8.34
N ASN A 33 7.38 1.44 9.20
CA ASN A 33 7.55 2.45 10.25
C ASN A 33 7.97 3.82 9.71
N LYS A 34 8.45 3.90 8.46
CA LYS A 34 8.77 5.17 7.77
C LYS A 34 7.57 5.80 7.08
N LEU A 35 6.41 5.12 7.05
CA LEU A 35 5.21 5.67 6.44
C LEU A 35 4.74 6.89 7.24
N ASP A 36 4.56 8.00 6.55
CA ASP A 36 3.98 9.20 7.13
C ASP A 36 2.49 8.95 7.46
N PRO A 37 2.04 9.18 8.71
CA PRO A 37 0.64 9.08 9.09
C PRO A 37 -0.31 9.86 8.16
N ALA A 38 0.11 11.01 7.61
CA ALA A 38 -0.69 11.79 6.68
C ALA A 38 -0.84 11.09 5.32
N GLU A 39 0.23 10.47 4.81
CA GLU A 39 0.18 9.63 3.60
C GLU A 39 -0.76 8.44 3.81
N VAL A 40 -0.72 7.81 4.99
CA VAL A 40 -1.60 6.68 5.32
C VAL A 40 -3.06 7.11 5.36
N SER A 41 -3.37 8.22 6.03
CA SER A 41 -4.72 8.79 6.07
C SER A 41 -5.25 9.08 4.66
N THR A 42 -4.43 9.75 3.85
CA THR A 42 -4.77 10.08 2.45
C THR A 42 -5.05 8.82 1.62
N ALA A 43 -4.26 7.76 1.80
CA ALA A 43 -4.47 6.50 1.09
C ALA A 43 -5.78 5.82 1.51
N CYS A 44 -6.12 5.85 2.80
CA CYS A 44 -7.39 5.34 3.33
C CYS A 44 -8.59 6.12 2.79
N GLU A 45 -8.50 7.46 2.75
CA GLU A 45 -9.56 8.31 2.19
C GLU A 45 -9.80 8.02 0.69
N LYS A 46 -8.72 7.87 -0.09
CA LYS A 46 -8.81 7.50 -1.51
C LYS A 46 -9.43 6.12 -1.69
N PHE A 47 -9.09 5.16 -0.83
CA PHE A 47 -9.71 3.84 -0.86
C PHE A 47 -11.20 3.91 -0.56
N ARG A 48 -11.61 4.70 0.43
CA ARG A 48 -13.03 4.93 0.74
C ARG A 48 -13.78 5.53 -0.45
N ARG A 49 -13.28 6.61 -1.04
CA ARG A 49 -13.92 7.22 -2.24
C ARG A 49 -14.08 6.22 -3.36
N ARG A 50 -13.05 5.40 -3.60
CA ARG A 50 -13.13 4.37 -4.64
C ARG A 50 -14.16 3.27 -4.33
N LEU A 51 -14.40 2.94 -3.06
CA LEU A 51 -15.50 2.05 -2.70
C LEU A 51 -16.86 2.70 -2.97
N GLU A 52 -17.01 3.98 -2.68
CA GLU A 52 -18.22 4.76 -2.99
C GLU A 52 -18.46 4.74 -4.52
N ASP A 53 -17.44 5.01 -5.32
CA ASP A 53 -17.51 4.94 -6.79
C ASP A 53 -17.91 3.55 -7.31
N ILE A 54 -17.42 2.46 -6.70
CA ILE A 54 -17.80 1.07 -7.07
C ILE A 54 -19.27 0.82 -6.76
N LEU A 55 -19.75 1.30 -5.61
CA LEU A 55 -21.14 1.13 -5.20
C LEU A 55 -22.08 1.89 -6.14
N GLU A 56 -21.71 3.12 -6.53
CA GLU A 56 -22.46 3.91 -7.53
C GLU A 56 -22.47 3.23 -8.91
N ALA A 57 -21.38 2.56 -9.28
CA ALA A 57 -21.29 1.79 -10.53
C ALA A 57 -21.95 0.39 -10.46
N GLU A 58 -22.71 0.08 -9.40
CA GLU A 58 -23.33 -1.24 -9.15
C GLU A 58 -22.33 -2.42 -9.23
N GLY A 59 -21.09 -2.19 -8.79
CA GLY A 59 -20.01 -3.19 -8.87
C GLY A 59 -19.33 -3.27 -10.24
N GLY A 60 -19.62 -2.33 -11.14
CA GLY A 60 -18.97 -2.17 -12.44
C GLY A 60 -17.48 -1.83 -12.34
N HIS A 61 -16.77 -1.95 -13.46
CA HIS A 61 -15.38 -1.54 -13.54
C HIS A 61 -15.26 -0.02 -13.43
N ILE A 62 -14.38 0.45 -12.53
CA ILE A 62 -13.97 1.85 -12.43
C ILE A 62 -12.45 1.95 -12.55
N GLU A 63 -11.97 2.95 -13.30
CA GLU A 63 -10.54 3.18 -13.57
C GLU A 63 -9.75 3.55 -12.30
#